data_AF-A0A1X3D1H3-F1
#
_entry.id   AF-A0A1X3D1H3-F1
#
_cell.length_a   1.000
_cell.length_b   1.000
_cell.length_c   1.000
_cell.angle_alpha   90.00
_cell.angle_beta   90.00
_cell.angle_gamma   90.00
#
_symmetry.space_group_name_H-M   'P 1'
#
loop_
_entity.id
_entity.type
_entity.pdbx_description
1 polymer ?
#
loop_
_entity_poly.entity_id
_entity_poly.type
_entity_poly.pdbx_seq_one_letter_code
_entity_poly.pdbx_strand_id
1 'polypeptide(L)'
;NNESGILSLREHNPMYILPAWYNSSPNYKPHSSTRGETNAEKFTEQKRMETKMQISFKTKIMEDLFKTRADVWFGYTQKSDWQVWSQGRKSAPFRNSDYMPELLITQPVKADLPFGGKLRVLGAGVTH
;
A
#
# COMPACT_ATOMS: atom_id res chain seq x y z
N ASN A 1 -21.67 -16.13 -4.80
CA ASN A 1 -20.79 -15.05 -5.26
C ASN A 1 -21.22 -13.73 -4.66
N ASN A 2 -20.28 -12.83 -4.44
CA ASN A 2 -20.53 -11.51 -3.87
C ASN A 2 -21.19 -10.62 -4.94
N GLU A 3 -22.24 -9.86 -4.59
CA GLU A 3 -23.06 -9.05 -5.51
C GLU A 3 -22.27 -7.97 -6.25
N SER A 4 -21.08 -7.60 -5.76
CA SER A 4 -20.24 -6.56 -6.36
C SER A 4 -19.48 -6.99 -7.62
N GLY A 5 -19.41 -8.29 -7.94
CA GLY A 5 -18.77 -8.81 -9.17
C GLY A 5 -17.27 -8.51 -9.34
N ILE A 6 -16.74 -8.79 -10.53
CA ILE A 6 -15.38 -8.42 -10.97
C ILE A 6 -15.26 -6.92 -11.16
N LEU A 7 -14.03 -6.41 -11.04
CA LEU A 7 -13.67 -5.01 -11.27
C LEU A 7 -14.34 -4.02 -10.30
N SER A 8 -14.99 -4.50 -9.24
CA SER A 8 -15.47 -3.67 -8.14
C SER A 8 -14.31 -3.30 -7.22
N LEU A 9 -14.10 -1.98 -7.10
CA LEU A 9 -13.10 -1.39 -6.22
C LEU A 9 -13.52 -1.53 -4.75
N ARG A 10 -12.59 -2.00 -3.93
CA ARG A 10 -12.78 -2.17 -2.49
C ARG A 10 -11.58 -1.63 -1.75
N GLU A 11 -11.79 -1.19 -0.52
CA GLU A 11 -10.67 -0.86 0.38
C GLU A 11 -9.84 -2.12 0.66
N HIS A 12 -8.52 -1.96 0.70
CA HIS A 12 -7.60 -3.06 1.01
C HIS A 12 -6.87 -2.86 2.33
N ASN A 13 -6.06 -1.81 2.45
CA ASN A 13 -5.46 -1.34 3.69
C ASN A 13 -6.08 0.00 4.10
N PRO A 14 -5.88 0.46 5.36
CA PRO A 14 -6.41 1.74 5.83
C PRO A 14 -6.03 2.88 4.88
N MET A 15 -7.02 3.61 4.40
CA MET A 15 -6.81 4.81 3.60
C MET A 15 -6.77 6.04 4.52
N TYR A 16 -5.74 6.88 4.38
CA TYR A 16 -5.61 8.05 5.24
C TYR A 16 -4.89 9.21 4.55
N ILE A 17 -5.16 10.40 5.08
CA ILE A 17 -4.36 11.61 4.87
C ILE A 17 -4.07 12.22 6.25
N LEU A 18 -2.80 12.48 6.51
CA LEU A 18 -2.30 13.14 7.71
C LEU A 18 -1.66 14.46 7.26
N PRO A 19 -2.38 15.59 7.31
CA PRO A 19 -1.88 16.89 6.87
C PRO A 19 -0.65 17.37 7.64
N ALA A 20 -0.51 16.94 8.89
CA ALA A 20 0.62 17.26 9.75
C ALA A 20 1.21 15.98 10.33
N TRP A 21 2.41 15.62 9.89
CA TRP A 21 3.23 14.57 10.43
C TRP A 21 4.62 15.13 10.75
N TYR A 22 5.08 14.96 11.99
CA TYR A 22 6.40 15.44 12.41
C TYR A 22 7.40 14.28 12.50
N ASN A 23 8.51 14.40 11.79
CA ASN A 23 9.63 13.47 11.84
C ASN A 23 10.81 14.09 12.62
N SER A 24 11.14 13.49 13.77
CA SER A 24 12.23 13.94 14.64
C SER A 24 13.63 13.60 14.13
N SER A 25 13.77 12.71 13.14
CA SER A 25 15.05 12.38 12.53
C SER A 25 14.91 12.10 11.03
N PRO A 26 14.72 13.14 10.20
CA PRO A 26 14.62 12.97 8.76
C PRO A 26 15.93 12.45 8.15
N ASN A 27 15.83 11.55 7.16
CA ASN A 27 17.00 11.06 6.45
C ASN A 27 17.38 12.02 5.31
N TYR A 28 18.40 12.85 5.52
CA TYR A 28 18.84 13.88 4.56
C TYR A 28 19.73 13.35 3.44
N LYS A 29 20.26 12.14 3.59
CA LYS A 29 21.14 11.47 2.62
C LYS A 29 20.68 10.02 2.42
N PRO A 30 19.61 9.79 1.65
CA PRO A 30 19.19 8.44 1.32
C PRO A 30 20.32 7.68 0.63
N HIS A 31 20.49 6.42 1.00
CA HIS A 31 21.50 5.54 0.44
C HIS A 31 20.84 4.26 -0.09
N SER A 32 21.28 3.77 -1.25
CA SER A 32 20.90 2.47 -1.80
C SER A 32 22.16 1.71 -2.21
N SER A 33 22.22 0.41 -1.92
CA SER A 33 23.36 -0.44 -2.30
C SER A 33 23.64 -0.45 -3.80
N THR A 34 22.61 -0.26 -4.63
CA THR A 34 22.74 -0.24 -6.10
C THR A 34 23.03 1.15 -6.65
N ARG A 35 22.76 2.23 -5.90
CA ARG A 35 22.83 3.62 -6.41
C ARG A 35 23.69 4.59 -5.58
N GLY A 36 24.24 4.15 -4.45
CA GLY A 36 25.01 4.99 -3.52
C GLY A 36 24.17 6.01 -2.76
N GLU A 37 24.84 7.01 -2.19
CA GLU A 37 24.19 8.16 -1.53
C GLU A 37 23.61 9.14 -2.56
N THR A 38 22.39 9.62 -2.34
CA THR A 38 21.80 10.69 -3.15
C THR A 38 21.88 12.03 -2.43
N ASN A 39 22.41 13.05 -3.13
CA ASN A 39 22.50 14.44 -2.67
C ASN A 39 21.47 15.33 -3.36
N ALA A 40 20.32 14.78 -3.78
CA ALA A 40 19.30 15.59 -4.43
C ALA A 40 18.76 16.65 -3.45
N GLU A 41 18.56 17.87 -3.95
CA GLU A 41 18.12 19.02 -3.14
C GLU A 41 16.82 18.79 -2.35
N LYS A 42 15.97 17.87 -2.82
CA LYS A 42 14.72 17.49 -2.13
C LYS A 42 14.96 16.75 -0.81
N PHE A 43 16.13 16.14 -0.61
CA PHE A 43 16.48 15.40 0.61
C PHE A 43 17.31 16.24 1.58
N THR A 44 18.21 17.09 1.10
CA THR A 44 19.12 17.88 1.94
C THR A 44 18.44 19.03 2.68
N GLU A 45 17.33 19.55 2.16
CA GLU A 45 16.60 20.68 2.76
C GLU A 45 15.14 20.31 3.13
N GLN A 46 14.86 19.04 3.39
CA GLN A 46 13.52 18.60 3.82
C GLN A 46 13.14 19.20 5.18
N LYS A 47 11.87 19.58 5.34
CA LYS A 47 11.32 19.98 6.63
C LYS A 47 10.92 18.76 7.44
N ARG A 48 10.95 18.92 8.76
CA ARG A 48 10.52 17.90 9.73
C ARG A 48 9.01 17.68 9.70
N MET A 49 8.24 18.68 9.24
CA MET A 49 6.80 18.58 9.10
C MET A 49 6.43 18.28 7.64
N GLU A 50 5.70 17.19 7.43
CA GLU A 50 5.27 16.70 6.13
C GLU A 50 3.80 16.23 6.17
N THR A 51 3.20 16.08 5.00
CA THR A 51 1.89 15.45 4.83
C THR A 51 2.12 13.99 4.45
N LYS A 52 1.47 13.06 5.14
CA LYS A 52 1.49 11.64 4.78
C LYS A 52 0.15 11.21 4.21
N MET A 53 0.19 10.42 3.16
CA MET A 53 -1.01 9.83 2.58
C MET A 53 -0.80 8.38 2.22
N GLN A 54 -1.85 7.57 2.40
CA GLN A 54 -1.90 6.19 1.95
C GLN A 54 -3.21 5.96 1.22
N ILE A 55 -3.10 5.49 -0.01
CA ILE A 55 -4.22 5.06 -0.84
C ILE A 55 -4.04 3.56 -1.02
N SER A 56 -5.08 2.78 -0.71
CA SER A 56 -5.01 1.33 -0.84
C SER A 56 -6.33 0.76 -1.27
N PHE A 57 -6.32 0.08 -2.40
CA PHE A 57 -7.50 -0.55 -2.95
C PHE A 57 -7.17 -1.96 -3.43
N LYS A 58 -8.21 -2.79 -3.50
CA LYS A 58 -8.18 -4.06 -4.21
C LYS A 58 -9.41 -4.20 -5.06
N THR A 59 -9.27 -5.00 -6.10
CA THR A 59 -10.35 -5.36 -6.99
C THR A 59 -10.25 -6.83 -7.32
N LYS A 60 -11.41 -7.48 -7.48
CA LYS A 60 -11.45 -8.84 -8.01
C LYS A 60 -11.23 -8.78 -9.52
N ILE A 61 -10.29 -9.57 -10.05
CA ILE A 61 -10.01 -9.61 -11.49
C ILE A 61 -10.45 -10.92 -12.15
N MET A 62 -10.58 -12.00 -11.37
CA MET A 62 -11.11 -13.28 -11.81
C MET A 62 -11.92 -13.94 -10.69
N GLU A 63 -12.99 -14.64 -11.05
CA GLU A 63 -13.83 -15.40 -10.12
C GLU A 63 -13.95 -16.85 -10.57
N ASP A 64 -14.38 -17.69 -9.65
CA ASP A 64 -14.74 -19.09 -9.88
C ASP A 64 -13.67 -19.92 -10.60
N LEU A 65 -12.41 -19.67 -10.25
CA LEU A 65 -11.27 -20.39 -10.83
C LEU A 65 -11.36 -21.89 -10.50
N PHE A 66 -10.94 -22.72 -11.45
CA PHE A 66 -10.94 -24.18 -11.31
C PHE A 66 -12.32 -24.81 -11.00
N LYS A 67 -13.43 -24.16 -11.37
CA LYS A 67 -14.80 -24.57 -10.99
C LYS A 67 -15.01 -24.60 -9.47
N THR A 68 -14.15 -23.91 -8.73
CA THR A 68 -14.27 -23.71 -7.29
C THR A 68 -14.77 -22.30 -7.02
N ARG A 69 -14.82 -21.88 -5.75
CA ARG A 69 -15.11 -20.48 -5.37
C ARG A 69 -13.84 -19.66 -5.18
N ALA A 70 -12.74 -20.04 -5.86
CA ALA A 70 -11.49 -19.33 -5.79
C ALA A 70 -11.56 -18.02 -6.61
N ASP A 71 -11.20 -16.92 -5.97
CA ASP A 71 -11.16 -15.58 -6.55
C ASP A 71 -9.71 -15.10 -6.64
N VAL A 72 -9.36 -14.41 -7.73
CA VAL A 72 -8.09 -13.66 -7.83
C VAL A 72 -8.37 -12.17 -7.66
N TRP A 73 -7.54 -11.56 -6.83
CA TRP A 73 -7.55 -10.16 -6.45
C TRP A 73 -6.29 -9.49 -6.93
N PHE A 74 -6.45 -8.29 -7.47
CA PHE A 74 -5.38 -7.34 -7.64
C PHE A 74 -5.50 -6.27 -6.57
N GLY A 75 -4.44 -6.07 -5.80
CA GLY A 75 -4.34 -5.01 -4.80
C GLY A 75 -3.25 -4.01 -5.18
N TYR A 76 -3.45 -2.77 -4.77
CA TYR A 76 -2.49 -1.70 -4.96
C TYR A 76 -2.51 -0.80 -3.73
N THR A 77 -1.34 -0.68 -3.10
CA THR A 77 -1.12 0.25 -2.00
C THR A 77 -0.05 1.24 -2.39
N GLN A 78 -0.35 2.53 -2.26
CA GLN A 78 0.60 3.60 -2.45
C GLN A 78 0.71 4.42 -1.16
N LYS A 79 1.94 4.62 -0.70
CA LYS A 79 2.25 5.55 0.40
C LYS A 79 3.05 6.71 -0.14
N SER A 80 2.68 7.94 0.20
CA SER A 80 3.41 9.13 -0.24
C SER A 80 3.70 10.06 0.94
N ASP A 81 4.95 10.51 1.00
CA ASP A 81 5.44 11.52 1.91
C ASP A 81 5.60 12.84 1.14
N TRP A 82 4.72 13.79 1.41
CA TRP A 82 4.61 15.04 0.67
C TRP A 82 5.06 16.24 1.51
N GLN A 83 6.02 17.00 1.02
CA GLN A 83 6.58 18.16 1.71
C GLN A 83 5.74 19.42 1.48
N VAL A 84 4.43 19.37 1.77
CA VAL A 84 3.47 20.49 1.62
C VAL A 84 3.97 21.76 2.30
N TRP A 85 4.55 21.61 3.50
CA TRP A 85 4.97 22.72 4.34
C TRP A 85 6.28 23.39 3.89
N SER A 86 6.93 22.84 2.88
CA SER A 86 8.15 23.39 2.27
C SER A 86 7.83 24.40 1.16
N GLN A 87 6.80 25.23 1.34
CA GLN A 87 6.39 26.27 0.38
C GLN A 87 7.46 27.39 0.32
N GLY A 88 7.87 27.77 -0.89
CA GLY A 88 8.97 28.71 -1.16
C GLY A 88 9.79 28.32 -2.40
N ARG A 89 11.13 28.33 -2.31
CA ARG A 89 12.07 27.93 -3.39
C ARG A 89 11.83 26.53 -4.00
N LYS A 90 11.04 25.68 -3.35
CA LYS A 90 10.78 24.28 -3.73
C LYS A 90 9.28 24.09 -3.75
N SER A 91 8.72 23.80 -4.92
CA SER A 91 7.28 23.73 -5.20
C SER A 91 6.54 22.57 -4.51
N ALA A 92 6.70 22.41 -3.19
CA ALA A 92 6.16 21.33 -2.36
C ALA A 92 6.38 19.93 -2.98
N PRO A 93 7.63 19.44 -3.07
CA PRO A 93 7.92 18.18 -3.73
C PRO A 93 7.39 16.97 -2.94
N PHE A 94 6.98 15.92 -3.66
CA PHE A 94 6.85 14.59 -3.07
C PHE A 94 8.24 14.05 -2.76
N ARG A 95 8.52 13.78 -1.48
CA ARG A 95 9.82 13.28 -1.03
C ARG A 95 9.99 11.83 -1.43
N ASN A 96 8.98 11.02 -1.09
CA ASN A 96 8.96 9.60 -1.36
C ASN A 96 7.55 9.16 -1.77
N SER A 97 7.48 8.22 -2.70
CA SER A 97 6.26 7.50 -3.07
C SER A 97 6.62 6.03 -3.20
N ASP A 98 6.10 5.22 -2.28
CA ASP A 98 6.26 3.78 -2.29
C ASP A 98 5.03 3.14 -2.95
N TYR A 99 5.29 2.26 -3.89
CA TYR A 99 4.28 1.55 -4.68
C TYR A 99 4.36 0.07 -4.35
N MET A 100 3.26 -0.49 -3.87
CA MET A 100 3.16 -1.89 -3.47
C MET A 100 1.98 -2.55 -4.17
N PRO A 101 2.17 -3.00 -5.43
CA PRO A 101 1.20 -3.84 -6.11
C PRO A 101 1.25 -5.26 -5.55
N GLU A 102 0.09 -5.93 -5.55
CA GLU A 102 -0.04 -7.30 -5.07
C GLU A 102 -1.07 -8.08 -5.89
N LEU A 103 -0.86 -9.39 -6.00
CA LEU A 103 -1.78 -10.34 -6.60
C LEU A 103 -2.06 -11.43 -5.58
N LEU A 104 -3.33 -11.71 -5.32
CA LEU A 104 -3.75 -12.69 -4.32
C LEU A 104 -4.79 -13.63 -4.91
N ILE A 105 -4.67 -14.91 -4.62
CA ILE A 105 -5.74 -15.88 -4.83
C ILE A 105 -6.31 -16.26 -3.47
N THR A 106 -7.65 -16.25 -3.36
CA THR A 106 -8.36 -16.60 -2.13
C THR A 106 -9.37 -17.69 -2.39
N GLN A 107 -9.39 -18.72 -1.55
CA GLN A 107 -10.36 -19.80 -1.55
C GLN A 107 -11.15 -19.76 -0.24
N PRO A 108 -12.45 -19.42 -0.27
CA PRO A 108 -13.32 -19.60 0.87
C PRO A 108 -13.42 -21.07 1.24
N VAL A 109 -13.24 -21.39 2.51
CA VAL A 109 -13.36 -22.74 3.08
C VAL A 109 -14.24 -22.71 4.31
N LYS A 110 -14.80 -23.85 4.68
CA LYS A 110 -15.53 -24.02 5.96
C LYS A 110 -14.96 -25.25 6.63
N ALA A 111 -14.05 -25.04 7.57
CA ALA A 111 -13.50 -26.13 8.38
C ALA A 111 -13.41 -25.70 9.85
N ASP A 112 -13.85 -26.58 10.74
CA ASP A 112 -13.67 -26.41 12.18
C ASP A 112 -12.26 -26.89 12.56
N LEU A 113 -11.57 -26.09 13.35
CA LEU A 113 -10.23 -26.36 13.87
C LEU A 113 -10.32 -26.76 15.35
N PRO A 114 -9.30 -27.47 15.89
CA PRO A 114 -9.19 -27.72 17.33
C PRO A 114 -9.32 -26.43 18.15
N PHE A 115 -9.74 -26.57 19.42
CA PHE A 115 -9.94 -25.45 20.36
C PHE A 115 -11.02 -24.42 19.93
N GLY A 116 -11.95 -24.81 19.06
CA GLY A 116 -13.07 -23.95 18.64
C GLY A 116 -12.70 -22.93 17.55
N GLY A 117 -11.54 -23.08 16.91
CA GLY A 117 -11.15 -22.26 15.77
C GLY A 117 -12.02 -22.54 14.53
N LYS A 118 -12.18 -21.54 13.65
CA LYS A 118 -12.89 -21.69 12.38
C LYS A 118 -12.04 -21.17 11.23
N LEU A 119 -11.68 -22.05 10.30
CA LEU A 119 -11.01 -21.69 9.07
C LEU A 119 -12.05 -21.25 8.03
N ARG A 120 -11.96 -19.99 7.58
CA ARG A 120 -12.92 -19.39 6.65
C ARG A 120 -12.37 -19.11 5.26
N VAL A 121 -11.07 -18.84 5.15
CA VAL A 121 -10.42 -18.45 3.90
C VAL A 121 -9.00 -18.99 3.90
N LEU A 122 -8.59 -19.58 2.78
CA LEU A 122 -7.20 -19.83 2.44
C LEU A 122 -6.78 -18.79 1.40
N GLY A 123 -5.55 -18.27 1.50
CA GLY A 123 -5.05 -17.28 0.56
C GLY A 123 -3.56 -17.44 0.31
N ALA A 124 -3.14 -17.15 -0.92
CA ALA A 124 -1.74 -17.06 -1.32
C ALA A 124 -1.58 -15.83 -2.23
N GLY A 125 -0.42 -15.21 -2.22
CA GLY A 125 -0.21 -14.03 -3.06
C GLY A 125 1.25 -13.62 -3.19
N VAL A 126 1.49 -12.71 -4.12
CA VAL A 126 2.79 -12.07 -4.37
C VAL A 126 2.63 -10.56 -4.20
N THR A 127 3.66 -9.91 -3.68
CA THR A 127 3.74 -8.46 -3.51
C THR A 127 5.10 -7.99 -4.02
N HIS A 128 5.12 -6.78 -4.59
CA HIS A 128 6.34 -6.13 -5.04
C HIS A 128 6.65 -4.90 -4.18
#